data_AF-A0A3D2MAL1-F1
#
_entry.id   AF-A0A3D2MAL1-F1
#
_cell.length_a   1.000
_cell.length_b   1.000
_cell.length_c   1.000
_cell.angle_alpha   90.00
_cell.angle_beta   90.00
_cell.angle_gamma   90.00
#
_symmetry.space_group_name_H-M   'P 1'
#
loop_
_entity.id
_entity.type
_entity.pdbx_description
1 polymer ?
#
loop_
_entity_poly.entity_id
_entity_poly.type
_entity_poly.pdbx_seq_one_letter_code
_entity_poly.pdbx_strand_id
1 'polypeptide(L)'
;CGMHVFHERAGKGSRIVWMAEPGKEREFIFVIMPGGQDRELADDDYSHFGFALSSRGDVDAIAARARQAGCLIWDPRDEPYPVGYYCGVRDPAGNYVEFSYGQPLGPGAEEMPAP
;
A
#
# COMPACT_ATOMS: atom_id res chain seq x y z
N CYS A 1 -8.49 0.74 1.87
CA CYS A 1 -7.67 1.90 2.28
C CYS A 1 -8.11 3.18 1.55
N GLY A 2 -7.99 4.34 2.20
CA GLY A 2 -8.44 5.65 1.70
C GLY A 2 -7.50 6.77 2.12
N MET A 3 -6.19 6.52 2.04
CA MET A 3 -5.16 7.48 2.43
C MET A 3 -5.33 8.78 1.64
N HIS A 4 -5.45 9.90 2.34
CA HIS A 4 -5.63 11.22 1.74
C HIS A 4 -4.60 12.19 2.30
N VAL A 5 -4.23 13.19 1.49
CA VAL A 5 -3.37 14.28 1.96
C VAL A 5 -4.19 15.17 2.89
N PHE A 6 -3.86 15.17 4.19
CA PHE A 6 -4.52 16.03 5.18
C PHE A 6 -3.66 17.24 5.58
N HIS A 7 -2.37 17.20 5.27
CA HIS A 7 -1.47 18.33 5.46
C HIS A 7 -0.41 18.34 4.35
N GLU A 8 0.02 19.54 3.96
CA GLU A 8 1.09 19.74 3.00
C GLU A 8 1.81 21.06 3.21
N ARG A 9 3.05 21.14 2.73
CA ARG A 9 3.78 22.40 2.66
C ARG A 9 4.70 22.45 1.44
N ALA A 10 5.02 23.67 1.02
CA ALA A 10 6.12 23.91 0.10
C ALA A 10 7.46 23.66 0.80
N GLY A 11 8.33 22.90 0.15
CA GLY A 11 9.75 22.71 0.46
C GLY A 11 10.63 23.41 -0.58
N LYS A 12 11.96 23.32 -0.46
CA LYS A 12 12.92 23.90 -1.41
C LYS A 12 12.74 23.28 -2.81
N GLY A 13 11.86 23.87 -3.63
CA GLY A 13 11.58 23.40 -4.99
C GLY A 13 10.66 22.18 -5.08
N SER A 14 10.00 21.77 -3.99
CA SER A 14 9.20 20.54 -3.96
C SER A 14 8.02 20.59 -2.99
N ARG A 15 7.09 19.64 -3.09
CA ARG A 15 5.89 19.53 -2.23
C ARG A 15 6.09 18.37 -1.25
N ILE A 16 5.96 18.64 0.06
CA ILE A 16 5.97 17.62 1.10
C ILE A 16 4.52 17.37 1.51
N VAL A 17 4.09 16.11 1.57
CA VAL A 17 2.72 15.72 1.92
C VAL A 17 2.69 14.75 3.09
N TRP A 18 1.66 14.91 3.93
CA TRP A 18 1.31 13.98 5.01
C TRP A 18 -0.01 13.33 4.64
N MET A 19 -0.01 12.00 4.61
CA MET A 19 -1.16 11.18 4.25
C MET A 19 -1.59 10.33 5.43
N ALA A 20 -2.90 10.27 5.66
CA ALA A 20 -3.50 9.41 6.68
C ALA A 20 -4.87 8.89 6.21
N GLU A 21 -5.36 7.85 6.87
CA GLU A 21 -6.77 7.46 6.75
C GLU A 21 -7.66 8.50 7.45
N PRO A 22 -8.89 8.74 6.96
CA PRO A 22 -9.84 9.61 7.63
C PRO A 22 -10.04 9.22 9.10
N GLY A 23 -9.85 10.18 10.01
CA GLY A 23 -9.98 10.01 11.45
C GLY A 23 -8.73 9.51 12.17
N LYS A 24 -7.65 9.17 11.44
CA LYS A 24 -6.37 8.69 12.01
C LYS A 24 -5.21 9.68 11.82
N GLU A 25 -5.49 10.95 11.54
CA GLU A 25 -4.51 11.98 11.16
C GLU A 25 -3.45 12.29 12.24
N ARG A 26 -3.56 11.68 13.42
CA ARG A 26 -2.64 11.83 14.57
C ARG A 26 -2.10 10.52 15.12
N GLU A 27 -2.51 9.38 14.55
CA GLU A 27 -2.13 8.05 15.06
C GLU A 27 -1.07 7.41 14.17
N PHE A 28 -1.33 7.37 12.86
CA PHE A 28 -0.42 6.78 11.89
C PHE A 28 -0.47 7.57 10.59
N ILE A 29 0.70 8.07 10.18
CA ILE A 29 0.83 9.04 9.10
C ILE A 29 2.00 8.61 8.20
N PHE A 30 1.76 8.63 6.89
CA PHE A 30 2.83 8.60 5.90
C PHE A 30 3.29 10.00 5.58
N VAL A 31 4.60 10.27 5.67
CA VAL A 31 5.20 11.54 5.25
C VAL A 31 6.01 11.30 3.99
N ILE A 32 5.61 11.91 2.89
CA ILE A 32 6.28 11.76 1.58
C ILE A 32 7.08 13.02 1.31
N MET A 33 8.39 12.85 1.21
CA MET A 33 9.35 13.91 0.90
C MET A 33 10.09 13.58 -0.41
N PRO A 34 9.94 14.40 -1.46
CA PRO A 34 10.64 14.20 -2.73
C PRO A 34 12.11 14.63 -2.65
N GLY A 35 12.91 14.19 -3.63
CA GLY A 35 14.34 14.53 -3.76
C GLY A 35 15.31 13.44 -3.27
N GLY A 36 14.77 12.28 -2.90
CA GLY A 36 15.57 11.07 -2.65
C GLY A 36 16.03 10.40 -3.94
N GLN A 37 16.79 9.32 -3.79
CA GLN A 37 17.09 8.37 -4.87
C GLN A 37 16.03 7.28 -4.88
N ASP A 38 15.74 6.75 -6.07
CA ASP A 38 14.84 5.61 -6.21
C ASP A 38 15.41 4.41 -5.46
N ARG A 39 14.52 3.67 -4.79
CA ARG A 39 14.85 2.45 -4.10
C ARG A 39 15.06 1.33 -5.13
N GLU A 40 16.23 0.71 -5.08
CA GLU A 40 16.57 -0.50 -5.83
C GLU A 40 16.50 -1.70 -4.87
N LEU A 41 15.43 -2.47 -4.99
CA LEU A 41 15.25 -3.72 -4.26
C LEU A 41 15.81 -4.88 -5.10
N ALA A 42 16.38 -5.88 -4.43
CA ALA A 42 16.72 -7.15 -5.08
C ALA A 42 15.43 -7.88 -5.50
N ASP A 43 15.52 -8.75 -6.53
CA ASP A 43 14.35 -9.47 -7.05
C ASP A 43 13.70 -10.41 -6.01
N ASP A 44 14.44 -10.79 -4.98
CA ASP A 44 14.01 -11.62 -3.85
C ASP A 44 13.75 -10.81 -2.56
N ASP A 45 13.80 -9.47 -2.62
CA ASP A 45 13.49 -8.61 -1.48
C ASP A 45 11.97 -8.37 -1.40
N TYR A 46 11.39 -8.80 -0.28
CA TYR A 46 9.97 -8.66 0.02
C TYR A 46 9.66 -7.46 0.92
N SER A 47 10.54 -6.46 1.05
CA SER A 47 10.28 -5.25 1.82
C SER A 47 9.15 -4.43 1.18
N HIS A 48 7.97 -4.37 1.82
CA HIS A 48 6.79 -3.70 1.27
C HIS A 48 5.94 -3.00 2.34
N PHE A 49 5.05 -2.11 1.89
CA PHE A 49 3.94 -1.57 2.69
C PHE A 49 2.64 -2.29 2.35
N GLY A 50 1.96 -2.84 3.35
CA GLY A 50 0.68 -3.53 3.17
C GLY A 50 -0.53 -2.64 3.49
N PHE A 51 -1.54 -2.64 2.62
CA PHE A 51 -2.80 -1.93 2.82
C PHE A 51 -3.99 -2.87 2.62
N ALA A 52 -4.76 -3.08 3.69
CA ALA A 52 -5.98 -3.87 3.63
C ALA A 52 -7.11 -3.14 2.86
N LEU A 53 -7.78 -3.90 2.01
CA LEU A 53 -8.95 -3.49 1.23
C LEU A 53 -10.22 -4.16 1.75
N SER A 54 -11.38 -3.64 1.33
CA SER A 54 -12.69 -4.11 1.76
C SER A 54 -13.17 -5.37 1.03
N SER A 55 -12.61 -5.67 -0.14
CA SER A 55 -13.06 -6.80 -0.96
C SER A 55 -11.99 -7.28 -1.94
N ARG A 56 -12.16 -8.51 -2.45
CA ARG A 56 -11.38 -9.02 -3.60
C ARG A 56 -11.53 -8.15 -4.84
N GLY A 57 -12.72 -7.63 -5.10
CA GLY A 57 -12.98 -6.76 -6.24
C GLY A 57 -12.15 -5.47 -6.20
N ASP A 58 -11.87 -4.94 -5.00
CA ASP A 58 -10.99 -3.78 -4.84
C ASP A 58 -9.54 -4.12 -5.18
N VAL A 59 -9.07 -5.33 -4.81
CA VAL A 59 -7.74 -5.84 -5.19
C VAL A 59 -7.64 -5.97 -6.72
N ASP A 60 -8.65 -6.56 -7.36
CA ASP A 60 -8.71 -6.72 -8.82
C ASP A 60 -8.69 -5.36 -9.54
N ALA A 61 -9.44 -4.38 -9.02
CA ALA A 61 -9.48 -3.03 -9.57
C ALA A 61 -8.12 -2.33 -9.50
N ILE A 62 -7.38 -2.49 -8.39
CA ILE A 62 -6.01 -1.97 -8.27
C ILE A 62 -5.07 -2.68 -9.26
N ALA A 63 -5.12 -4.00 -9.34
CA ALA A 63 -4.26 -4.76 -10.23
C ALA A 63 -4.48 -4.40 -11.72
N ALA A 64 -5.75 -4.21 -12.12
CA ALA A 64 -6.08 -3.76 -13.48
C ALA A 64 -5.50 -2.37 -13.79
N ARG A 65 -5.63 -1.42 -12.85
CA ARG A 65 -5.06 -0.06 -12.99
C ARG A 65 -3.53 -0.10 -13.05
N ALA A 66 -2.89 -0.88 -12.19
CA ALA A 66 -1.44 -1.03 -12.13
C ALA A 66 -0.88 -1.66 -13.40
N ARG A 67 -1.58 -2.65 -13.97
CA ARG A 67 -1.21 -3.26 -15.26
C ARG A 67 -1.25 -2.24 -16.40
N GLN A 68 -2.29 -1.40 -16.45
CA GLN A 68 -2.38 -0.32 -17.45
C GLN A 68 -1.28 0.74 -17.27
N ALA A 69 -0.89 1.02 -16.02
CA ALA A 69 0.18 1.95 -15.70
C ALA A 69 1.60 1.36 -15.82
N GLY A 70 1.74 0.05 -16.09
CA GLY A 70 3.02 -0.63 -16.18
C GLY A 70 3.77 -0.76 -14.85
N CYS A 71 3.06 -0.70 -13.71
CA CYS A 71 3.67 -0.76 -12.38
C CYS A 71 3.21 -1.96 -11.53
N LEU A 72 2.51 -2.94 -12.13
CA LEU A 72 2.15 -4.19 -11.45
C LEU A 72 3.41 -5.07 -11.30
N ILE A 73 3.67 -5.53 -10.07
CA ILE A 73 4.82 -6.39 -9.73
C ILE A 73 4.37 -7.81 -9.41
N TRP A 74 3.29 -7.95 -8.63
CA TRP A 74 2.67 -9.24 -8.35
C TRP A 74 1.24 -9.22 -8.89
N ASP A 75 0.96 -10.08 -9.87
CA ASP A 75 -0.41 -10.38 -10.27
C ASP A 75 -1.26 -10.81 -9.07
N PRO A 76 -2.59 -10.64 -9.11
CA PRO A 76 -3.47 -11.11 -8.05
C PRO A 76 -3.24 -12.58 -7.73
N ARG A 77 -2.98 -12.88 -6.46
CA ARG A 77 -2.74 -14.22 -5.93
C ARG A 77 -3.67 -14.50 -4.77
N ASP A 78 -4.05 -15.76 -4.67
CA ASP A 78 -4.95 -16.27 -3.65
C ASP A 78 -4.20 -17.31 -2.83
N GLU A 79 -3.64 -16.87 -1.72
CA GLU A 79 -2.82 -17.70 -0.85
C GLU A 79 -3.63 -18.13 0.38
N PRO A 80 -3.32 -19.29 0.98
CA PRO A 80 -3.95 -19.71 2.22
C PRO A 80 -3.80 -18.67 3.34
N TYR A 81 -4.74 -18.70 4.29
CA TYR A 81 -4.64 -17.92 5.52
C TYR A 81 -3.26 -18.15 6.20
N PRO A 82 -2.60 -17.10 6.73
CA PRO A 82 -3.08 -15.74 6.95
C PRO A 82 -2.87 -14.74 5.79
N VAL A 83 -2.38 -15.17 4.63
CA VAL A 83 -1.94 -14.25 3.56
C VAL A 83 -3.12 -13.65 2.79
N GLY A 84 -4.12 -14.48 2.44
CA GLY A 84 -5.33 -14.03 1.76
C GLY A 84 -5.12 -13.66 0.28
N TYR A 85 -6.02 -12.82 -0.24
CA TYR A 85 -6.03 -12.42 -1.65
C TYR A 85 -5.35 -11.07 -1.83
N TYR A 86 -4.30 -10.97 -2.65
CA TYR A 86 -3.50 -9.75 -2.76
C TYR A 86 -2.92 -9.50 -4.15
N CYS A 87 -2.51 -8.25 -4.40
CA CYS A 87 -1.66 -7.87 -5.54
C CYS A 87 -0.57 -6.88 -5.09
N GLY A 88 0.52 -6.80 -5.85
CA GLY A 88 1.66 -5.92 -5.56
C GLY A 88 1.94 -4.92 -6.66
N VAL A 89 2.24 -3.68 -6.29
CA VAL A 89 2.61 -2.61 -7.21
C VAL A 89 3.92 -1.95 -6.82
N ARG A 90 4.61 -1.34 -7.78
CA ARG A 90 5.78 -0.49 -7.55
C ARG A 90 5.39 0.98 -7.60
N ASP A 91 5.69 1.70 -6.53
CA ASP A 91 5.52 3.15 -6.52
C ASP A 91 6.62 3.86 -7.32
N PRO A 92 6.46 5.16 -7.64
CA PRO A 92 7.47 5.90 -8.41
C PRO A 92 8.84 6.02 -7.74
N ALA A 93 8.93 5.86 -6.42
CA ALA A 93 10.19 5.89 -5.68
C ALA A 93 10.82 4.49 -5.51
N GLY A 94 10.22 3.45 -6.11
CA GLY A 94 10.72 2.09 -6.08
C GLY A 94 10.27 1.24 -4.89
N ASN A 95 9.35 1.72 -4.03
CA ASN A 95 8.78 0.91 -2.97
C ASN A 95 7.78 -0.09 -3.52
N TYR A 96 7.73 -1.26 -2.90
CA TYR A 96 6.67 -2.22 -3.14
C TYR A 96 5.49 -1.94 -2.21
N VAL A 97 4.29 -1.97 -2.77
CA VAL A 97 3.04 -1.75 -2.05
C VAL A 97 2.11 -2.91 -2.33
N GLU A 98 1.75 -3.64 -1.27
CA GLU A 98 0.78 -4.72 -1.29
C GLU A 98 -0.61 -4.18 -0.98
N PHE A 99 -1.59 -4.61 -1.76
CA PHE A 99 -3.01 -4.43 -1.46
C PHE A 99 -3.66 -5.80 -1.28
N SER A 100 -4.28 -6.01 -0.12
CA SER A 100 -4.73 -7.35 0.30
C SER A 100 -6.16 -7.35 0.85
N TYR A 101 -6.79 -8.52 0.84
CA TYR A 101 -8.10 -8.80 1.44
C TYR A 101 -8.08 -10.16 2.14
N GLY A 102 -8.68 -10.25 3.33
CA GLY A 102 -8.74 -11.49 4.13
C GLY A 102 -7.49 -11.77 4.98
N GLN A 103 -6.58 -10.80 5.10
CA GLN A 103 -5.50 -10.86 6.09
C GLN A 103 -6.05 -10.61 7.51
N PRO A 104 -5.40 -11.16 8.55
CA PRO A 104 -5.85 -11.09 9.93
C PRO A 104 -6.00 -9.69 10.55
N LEU A 105 -5.47 -8.65 9.90
CA LEU A 105 -5.35 -7.29 10.45
C LEU A 105 -6.23 -6.26 9.73
N GLY A 106 -7.30 -6.70 9.06
CA GLY A 106 -8.19 -5.82 8.32
C GLY A 106 -9.59 -6.40 8.04
N PRO A 107 -10.40 -5.75 7.21
CA PRO A 107 -11.71 -6.27 6.82
C PRO A 107 -11.61 -7.68 6.23
N GLY A 108 -12.41 -8.63 6.76
CA GLY A 108 -12.38 -10.04 6.36
C GLY A 108 -11.41 -10.93 7.14
N ALA A 109 -10.70 -10.39 8.14
CA ALA A 109 -9.94 -11.18 9.10
C ALA A 109 -10.83 -12.17 9.87
N GLU A 110 -10.34 -13.40 10.06
CA GLU A 110 -10.83 -14.26 11.15
C GLU A 110 -10.41 -13.66 12.51
N GLU A 111 -11.15 -13.93 13.59
CA GLU A 111 -10.77 -13.46 14.93
C GLU A 111 -9.36 -13.94 15.28
N MET A 112 -8.39 -13.03 15.26
CA MET A 112 -7.10 -13.27 15.89
C MET A 112 -7.21 -12.96 17.38
N PRO A 113 -6.71 -13.86 18.25
CA PRO A 113 -6.40 -13.47 19.62
C PRO A 113 -5.47 -12.25 19.56
N ALA A 114 -5.81 -11.19 20.29
CA ALA A 114 -4.87 -10.10 20.50
C ALA A 114 -3.59 -10.66 21.13
N PRO A 115 -2.40 -10.14 20.75
CA PRO A 115 -1.13 -10.60 21.32
C PRO A 115 -1.08 -10.44 22.85
#